data_AF-M7T5T2-F1
#
_entry.id   AF-M7T5T2-F1
#
_cell.length_a   1.000
_cell.length_b   1.000
_cell.length_c   1.000
_cell.angle_alpha   90.00
_cell.angle_beta   90.00
_cell.angle_gamma   90.00
#
_symmetry.space_group_name_H-M   'P 1'
#
loop_
_entity.id
_entity.type
_entity.pdbx_description
1 polymer ?
#
loop_
_entity_poly.entity_id
_entity_poly.type
_entity_poly.pdbx_seq_one_letter_code
_entity_poly.pdbx_strand_id
1 'polypeptide(L)'
;MTGFSAYLRILPNLLPGALLLSEKAETGIYNLISPEPFTNNEIMELVKKHIRPDLTWVNFNLADQEKVLKAPRCNPIFDSTKLVSKLAELGYHVKDSHEALEDLVLEMKAKGY
;
A
#
# COMPACT_ATOMS: atom_id res chain seq x y z
N MET A 1 11.18 -1.19 -17.55
CA MET A 1 12.08 -0.71 -16.47
C MET A 1 11.40 -1.08 -15.16
N THR A 2 11.80 -2.19 -14.57
CA THR A 2 11.08 -2.89 -13.49
C THR A 2 11.18 -2.11 -12.19
N GLY A 3 10.10 -1.45 -11.78
CA GLY A 3 9.97 -0.99 -10.40
C GLY A 3 9.90 -2.19 -9.47
N PHE A 4 10.48 -2.08 -8.28
CA PHE A 4 10.27 -3.08 -7.24
C PHE A 4 8.79 -3.08 -6.85
N SER A 5 8.17 -4.23 -7.00
CA SER A 5 6.79 -4.47 -6.61
C SER A 5 6.78 -4.85 -5.12
N ALA A 6 5.92 -4.18 -4.36
CA ALA A 6 5.74 -4.42 -2.95
C ALA A 6 4.26 -4.28 -2.59
N TYR A 7 3.86 -4.91 -1.50
CA TYR A 7 2.54 -4.69 -0.95
C TYR A 7 2.54 -3.49 0.01
N LEU A 8 1.51 -2.66 -0.09
CA LEU A 8 1.36 -1.44 0.70
C LEU A 8 0.28 -1.61 1.77
N ARG A 9 0.44 -0.90 2.89
CA ARG A 9 -0.58 -0.75 3.93
C ARG A 9 -1.14 0.65 3.88
N ILE A 10 -2.27 0.82 3.22
CA ILE A 10 -2.92 2.13 3.11
C ILE A 10 -3.86 2.28 4.30
N LEU A 11 -3.34 2.89 5.36
CA LEU A 11 -3.98 2.88 6.69
C LEU A 11 -5.41 3.40 6.71
N PRO A 12 -5.79 4.49 6.02
CA PRO A 12 -7.19 4.94 6.01
C PRO A 12 -8.18 3.89 5.48
N ASN A 13 -7.74 3.02 4.56
CA ASN A 13 -8.52 1.92 3.99
C ASN A 13 -8.49 0.63 4.83
N LEU A 14 -7.58 0.50 5.80
CA LEU A 14 -7.39 -0.75 6.56
C LEU A 14 -7.72 -0.63 8.04
N LEU A 15 -7.45 0.53 8.66
CA LEU A 15 -7.65 0.74 10.09
C LEU A 15 -9.13 0.64 10.51
N PRO A 16 -10.12 1.14 9.76
CA PRO A 16 -11.53 0.94 10.13
C PRO A 16 -11.90 -0.55 10.18
N GLY A 17 -11.41 -1.34 9.23
CA GLY A 17 -11.57 -2.79 9.25
C GLY A 17 -10.89 -3.45 10.45
N ALA A 18 -9.67 -3.02 10.81
CA ALA A 18 -8.96 -3.53 11.98
C ALA A 18 -9.73 -3.26 13.30
N LEU A 19 -10.35 -2.09 13.42
CA LEU A 19 -11.23 -1.78 14.56
C LEU A 19 -12.45 -2.70 14.58
N LEU A 20 -13.07 -2.93 13.42
CA LEU A 20 -14.22 -3.82 13.30
C LEU A 20 -13.90 -5.27 13.71
N LEU A 21 -12.73 -5.78 13.32
CA LEU A 21 -12.25 -7.09 13.80
C LEU A 21 -12.13 -7.12 15.32
N SER A 22 -11.56 -6.05 15.91
CA SER A 22 -11.43 -5.92 17.37
C SER A 22 -12.79 -5.88 18.07
N GLU A 23 -13.75 -5.12 17.56
CA GLU A 23 -15.11 -5.00 18.12
C GLU A 23 -15.87 -6.34 18.08
N LYS A 24 -15.57 -7.19 17.10
CA LYS A 24 -16.14 -8.53 16.97
C LYS A 24 -15.33 -9.61 17.70
N ALA A 25 -14.29 -9.21 18.43
CA ALA A 25 -13.35 -10.12 19.10
C ALA A 25 -12.79 -11.20 18.15
N GLU A 26 -12.59 -10.86 16.87
CA GLU A 26 -11.94 -11.73 15.90
C GLU A 26 -10.47 -11.93 16.32
N THR A 27 -10.01 -13.18 16.28
CA THR A 27 -8.67 -13.55 16.75
C THR A 27 -7.84 -14.24 15.66
N GLY A 28 -6.56 -14.45 15.95
CA GLY A 28 -5.59 -15.05 15.03
C GLY A 28 -4.87 -14.04 14.16
N ILE A 29 -4.11 -14.55 13.19
CA ILE A 29 -3.20 -13.74 12.37
C ILE A 29 -3.89 -13.32 11.08
N TYR A 30 -3.83 -12.03 10.76
CA TYR A 30 -4.30 -11.43 9.52
C TYR A 30 -3.15 -10.66 8.88
N ASN A 31 -2.94 -10.85 7.58
CA ASN A 31 -2.09 -9.95 6.80
C ASN A 31 -2.84 -8.63 6.63
N LEU A 32 -2.57 -7.65 7.50
CA LEU A 32 -3.16 -6.32 7.39
C LEU A 32 -2.48 -5.57 6.25
N ILE A 33 -2.94 -5.82 5.03
CA ILE A 33 -2.32 -5.38 3.79
C ILE A 33 -3.40 -5.06 2.75
N SER A 34 -3.17 -4.04 1.92
CA SER A 34 -4.08 -3.76 0.82
C SER A 34 -3.97 -4.87 -0.25
N PRO A 35 -5.09 -5.26 -0.90
CA PRO A 35 -5.08 -6.19 -2.03
C PRO A 35 -4.26 -5.66 -3.20
N GLU A 36 -3.72 -6.57 -3.99
CA GLU A 36 -2.85 -6.31 -5.14
C GLU A 36 -1.51 -5.64 -4.80
N PRO A 37 -0.41 -6.08 -5.45
CA PRO A 37 0.88 -5.45 -5.28
C PRO A 37 0.95 -4.13 -6.04
N PHE A 38 1.87 -3.27 -5.62
CA PHE A 38 2.06 -1.93 -6.17
C PHE A 38 3.55 -1.63 -6.30
N THR A 39 3.95 -0.93 -7.36
CA THR A 39 5.36 -0.59 -7.60
C THR A 39 5.68 0.81 -7.10
N ASN A 40 6.95 1.03 -6.71
CA ASN A 40 7.40 2.37 -6.32
C ASN A 40 7.17 3.43 -7.43
N ASN A 41 7.28 3.04 -8.71
CA ASN A 41 7.05 3.97 -9.82
C ASN A 41 5.59 4.40 -9.91
N GLU A 42 4.63 3.49 -9.71
CA GLU A 42 3.22 3.87 -9.69
C GLU A 42 2.93 4.88 -8.55
N ILE A 43 3.65 4.80 -7.41
CA ILE A 43 3.44 5.75 -6.30
C ILE A 43 3.94 7.12 -6.72
N MET A 44 5.14 7.15 -7.31
CA MET A 44 5.77 8.37 -7.79
C MET A 44 4.94 9.04 -8.89
N GLU A 45 4.33 8.26 -9.79
CA GLU A 45 3.43 8.78 -10.82
C GLU A 45 2.13 9.38 -10.24
N LEU A 46 1.50 8.73 -9.25
CA LEU A 46 0.33 9.31 -8.58
C LEU A 46 0.67 10.63 -7.87
N VAL A 47 1.78 10.65 -7.12
CA VAL A 47 2.23 11.86 -6.43
C VAL A 47 2.56 12.96 -7.45
N LYS A 48 3.23 12.62 -8.55
CA LYS A 48 3.54 13.57 -9.62
C LYS A 48 2.28 14.15 -10.24
N LYS A 49 1.33 13.30 -10.62
CA LYS A 49 0.06 13.67 -11.26
C LYS A 49 -0.78 14.59 -10.37
N HIS A 50 -0.88 14.31 -9.08
CA HIS A 50 -1.86 14.98 -8.22
C HIS A 50 -1.29 16.08 -7.33
N ILE A 51 -0.05 15.92 -6.85
CA ILE A 51 0.54 16.75 -5.80
C ILE A 51 1.72 17.57 -6.33
N ARG A 52 2.70 16.93 -7.00
CA ARG A 52 3.96 17.59 -7.43
C ARG A 52 4.29 17.34 -8.91
N PRO A 53 3.71 18.11 -9.85
CA PRO A 53 3.93 17.91 -11.30
C PRO A 53 5.39 17.91 -11.75
N ASP A 54 6.24 18.69 -11.06
CA ASP A 54 7.66 18.83 -11.39
C ASP A 54 8.54 17.71 -10.79
N LEU A 55 7.94 16.71 -10.14
CA LEU A 55 8.66 15.59 -9.55
C LEU A 55 9.42 14.77 -10.62
N THR A 56 10.69 14.54 -10.36
CA THR A 56 11.58 13.68 -11.17
C THR A 56 12.30 12.69 -10.28
N TRP A 57 12.56 11.48 -10.79
CA TRP A 57 13.32 10.46 -10.08
C TRP A 57 14.15 9.61 -11.05
N VAL A 58 15.10 8.86 -10.48
CA VAL A 58 15.90 7.87 -11.19
C VAL A 58 15.69 6.49 -10.59
N ASN A 59 15.52 5.49 -11.45
CA ASN A 59 15.42 4.10 -11.03
C ASN A 59 16.83 3.49 -10.84
N PHE A 60 16.94 2.54 -9.94
CA PHE A 60 18.15 1.74 -9.70
C PHE A 60 17.81 0.25 -9.72
N ASN A 61 18.81 -0.59 -10.03
CA ASN A 61 18.66 -2.05 -9.97
C ASN A 61 19.06 -2.59 -8.59
N LEU A 62 18.87 -3.91 -8.36
CA LEU A 62 19.21 -4.55 -7.09
C LEU A 62 20.70 -4.45 -6.76
N ALA A 63 21.59 -4.62 -7.75
CA ALA A 63 23.03 -4.53 -7.53
C ALA A 63 23.46 -3.12 -7.09
N ASP A 64 22.78 -2.08 -7.59
CA ASP A 64 23.01 -0.71 -7.15
C ASP A 64 22.47 -0.47 -5.73
N GLN A 65 21.33 -1.08 -5.38
CA GLN A 65 20.78 -1.04 -4.04
C GLN A 65 21.69 -1.74 -3.01
N GLU A 66 22.26 -2.90 -3.35
CA GLU A 66 23.16 -3.69 -2.50
C GLU A 66 24.46 -2.95 -2.17
N LYS A 67 25.00 -2.17 -3.11
CA LYS A 67 26.21 -1.37 -2.88
C LYS A 67 26.03 -0.30 -1.80
N VAL A 68 24.80 0.17 -1.61
CA VAL A 68 24.49 1.32 -0.74
C VAL A 68 23.90 0.87 0.59
N LEU A 69 23.14 -0.23 0.62
CA LEU A 69 22.49 -0.71 1.83
C LEU A 69 23.40 -1.62 2.66
N LYS A 70 23.36 -1.46 3.99
CA LYS A 70 24.04 -2.36 4.93
C LYS A 70 23.43 -3.77 4.96
N ALA A 71 22.20 -3.94 4.48
CA ALA A 71 21.47 -5.19 4.45
C ALA A 71 20.41 -5.18 3.33
N PRO A 72 20.05 -6.35 2.77
CA PRO A 72 19.00 -6.46 1.76
C PRO A 72 17.62 -6.09 2.31
N ARG A 73 16.68 -5.78 1.43
CA ARG A 73 15.28 -5.45 1.76
C ARG A 73 14.37 -6.62 1.41
N CYS A 74 13.32 -6.82 2.20
CA CYS A 74 12.30 -7.80 1.85
C CYS A 74 11.36 -7.22 0.77
N ASN A 75 11.01 -8.05 -0.21
CA ASN A 75 9.95 -7.79 -1.18
C ASN A 75 8.90 -8.92 -1.06
N PRO A 76 8.12 -8.95 0.03
CA PRO A 76 7.22 -10.05 0.31
C PRO A 76 5.99 -10.00 -0.59
N ILE A 77 5.44 -11.18 -0.90
CA ILE A 77 4.11 -11.35 -1.49
C ILE A 77 3.19 -11.81 -0.36
N PHE A 78 2.12 -11.07 -0.10
CA PHE A 78 1.15 -11.39 0.94
C PHE A 78 -0.18 -11.82 0.34
N ASP A 79 -0.80 -12.81 0.96
CA ASP A 79 -2.19 -13.18 0.69
C ASP A 79 -3.12 -12.37 1.61
N SER A 80 -3.95 -11.52 1.02
CA SER A 80 -4.96 -10.72 1.72
C SER A 80 -6.32 -11.41 1.82
N THR A 81 -6.51 -12.59 1.22
CA THR A 81 -7.82 -13.26 1.10
C THR A 81 -8.52 -13.40 2.45
N LYS A 82 -7.79 -13.86 3.49
CA LYS A 82 -8.37 -14.01 4.83
C LYS A 82 -8.91 -12.69 5.39
N LEU A 83 -8.18 -11.59 5.22
CA LEU A 83 -8.59 -10.27 5.70
C LEU A 83 -9.81 -9.78 4.93
N VAL A 84 -9.73 -9.81 3.60
CA VAL A 84 -10.78 -9.28 2.72
C VAL A 84 -12.09 -10.04 2.92
N SER A 85 -12.04 -11.38 2.93
CA SER A 85 -13.24 -12.20 3.13
C SER A 85 -13.88 -11.94 4.49
N LYS A 86 -13.08 -11.91 5.57
CA LYS A 86 -13.63 -11.67 6.91
C LYS A 86 -14.24 -10.27 7.03
N LEU A 87 -13.59 -9.24 6.49
CA LEU A 87 -14.14 -7.88 6.54
C LEU A 87 -15.40 -7.74 5.68
N ALA A 88 -15.48 -8.43 4.54
CA ALA A 88 -16.70 -8.47 3.74
C ALA A 88 -17.87 -9.10 4.49
N GLU A 89 -17.65 -10.19 5.24
CA GLU A 89 -18.67 -10.78 6.14
C GLU A 89 -19.18 -9.79 7.19
N LEU A 90 -18.31 -8.89 7.63
CA LEU A 90 -18.63 -7.84 8.61
C LEU A 90 -19.19 -6.56 7.97
N GLY A 91 -19.42 -6.55 6.65
CA GLY A 91 -19.97 -5.41 5.92
C GLY A 91 -18.96 -4.31 5.59
N TYR A 92 -17.66 -4.59 5.69
CA TYR A 92 -16.59 -3.66 5.35
C TYR A 92 -15.90 -4.06 4.04
N HIS A 93 -15.89 -3.16 3.06
CA HIS A 93 -15.20 -3.36 1.79
C HIS A 93 -13.77 -2.81 1.88
N VAL A 94 -12.78 -3.69 1.65
CA VAL A 94 -11.38 -3.30 1.52
C VAL A 94 -11.10 -3.00 0.06
N LYS A 95 -10.79 -1.74 -0.27
CA LYS A 95 -10.35 -1.34 -1.61
C LYS A 95 -9.00 -1.94 -1.95
N ASP A 96 -8.72 -2.16 -3.23
CA ASP A 96 -7.37 -2.54 -3.68
C ASP A 96 -6.34 -1.41 -3.45
N SER A 97 -5.06 -1.75 -3.62
CA SER A 97 -3.95 -0.84 -3.38
C SER A 97 -4.00 0.42 -4.26
N HIS A 98 -4.45 0.30 -5.52
CA HIS A 98 -4.47 1.42 -6.46
C HIS A 98 -5.56 2.42 -6.11
N GLU A 99 -6.77 1.94 -5.87
CA GLU A 99 -7.90 2.80 -5.50
C GLU A 99 -7.65 3.46 -4.14
N ALA A 100 -7.23 2.69 -3.13
CA ALA A 100 -6.99 3.22 -1.79
C ALA A 100 -5.85 4.25 -1.79
N LEU A 101 -4.81 4.06 -2.62
CA LEU A 101 -3.70 5.00 -2.68
C LEU A 101 -4.08 6.29 -3.43
N GLU A 102 -4.87 6.21 -4.51
CA GLU A 102 -5.34 7.40 -5.21
C GLU A 102 -6.23 8.26 -4.30
N ASP A 103 -7.15 7.64 -3.54
CA ASP A 103 -7.95 8.34 -2.52
C ASP A 103 -7.07 9.06 -1.48
N LEU A 104 -6.06 8.37 -0.94
CA LEU A 104 -5.11 8.96 0.01
C LEU A 104 -4.36 10.15 -0.61
N VAL A 105 -3.87 10.01 -1.83
CA VAL A 105 -3.12 11.07 -2.53
C VAL A 105 -4.01 12.28 -2.79
N LEU A 106 -5.28 12.08 -3.16
CA LEU A 106 -6.25 13.16 -3.33
C LEU A 106 -6.57 13.85 -2.00
N GLU A 107 -6.70 13.10 -0.90
CA GLU A 107 -6.87 13.66 0.44
C GLU A 107 -5.65 14.49 0.86
N MET A 108 -4.44 13.99 0.59
CA MET A 108 -3.20 14.75 0.82
C MET A 108 -3.19 16.04 0.01
N LYS A 109 -3.54 16.00 -1.27
CA LYS A 109 -3.67 17.20 -2.10
C LYS A 109 -4.64 18.22 -1.49
N ALA A 110 -5.82 17.76 -1.04
CA ALA A 110 -6.82 18.63 -0.43
C ALA A 110 -6.32 19.29 0.88
N LYS A 111 -5.40 18.63 1.59
CA LYS A 111 -4.72 19.16 2.79
C LYS A 111 -3.53 20.08 2.48
N GLY A 112 -3.23 20.35 1.21
CA GLY A 112 -2.18 21.28 0.78
C GLY A 112 -0.76 20.71 0.81
N TYR A 113 -0.63 19.38 0.70
CA TYR A 113 0.66 18.72 0.48
C TYR A 113 1.21 18.93 -0.94
#